data_AF-A0A812Z7E4-F1
#
_entry.id   AF-A0A812Z7E4-F1
#
_cell.length_a   1.000
_cell.length_b   1.000
_cell.length_c   1.000
_cell.angle_alpha   90.00
_cell.angle_beta   90.00
_cell.angle_gamma   90.00
#
_symmetry.space_group_name_H-M   'P 1'
#
loop_
_entity.id
_entity.type
_entity.pdbx_description
1 polymer ?
#
loop_
_entity_poly.entity_id
_entity_poly.type
_entity_poly.pdbx_seq_one_letter_code
_entity_poly.pdbx_strand_id
1 'polypeptide(L)'
;MCDDGSCRAGEATMLPDEADKHINLNVGMKMASRYIADQMLEQRHLKVLHKTLSTAWNRTGQVQSLSAAIALMEQYGVELTDEEVQRIASMEQEQQIAALVNKMPQESNEQFQQFFLQLQLLVSTAMRVRNGLEDGAPEKVASALDDADSTGVTQHILRMAVVQAGSEASMQMLEYEAWVREADEQMARLIRGQEDAMAARKKLATLQAQLQHQRDEHKEKSSKVCMNFVSGMTQQTKLACFQGWLSCARRAKQEGSIAREFEEQLDGIQRRLVDYRQSSLANVRSYLAKKAAVKEVDLTAEVLNLWYTVVADQKETDALAGQVDELSSKLASTQGAQKETTKRVMERMSAARDRSLLGQCVQCWVAEVEDSKKQGMMHDVLSDAKARLQSFLKGKSESSMKVLKMALGGTDTGLLTQALGCWKSQVLDLKKEAELERIVQANAKQMADYGDKRKAVAKAAMERVQYYSEQSLLMETFHNWRLDTRVEVTLQKYHIRIEAKRQQLAGVHQMFRTFAHQLETSLKKSVDSERASTLRRTRTLHKADTGTVSLPDIHKPGSPSGDPIKAEATLPRTAWG
;
A
#
# COMPACT_ATOMS: atom_id res chain seq x y z
N MET A 1 -19.00 56.52 -28.35
CA MET A 1 -19.94 56.43 -29.48
C MET A 1 -21.32 56.54 -28.89
N CYS A 2 -22.01 57.63 -29.26
CA CYS A 2 -23.39 57.94 -28.93
C CYS A 2 -24.34 56.86 -29.48
N ASP A 3 -25.49 56.63 -28.85
CA ASP A 3 -26.73 57.21 -29.37
C ASP A 3 -27.95 56.95 -28.49
N ASP A 4 -28.75 58.02 -28.41
CA ASP A 4 -30.11 58.13 -27.91
C ASP A 4 -31.11 57.21 -28.62
N GLY A 5 -32.21 56.87 -27.94
CA GLY A 5 -33.28 56.05 -28.50
C GLY A 5 -34.61 56.20 -27.77
N SER A 6 -35.20 57.39 -27.90
CA SER A 6 -36.50 57.85 -27.42
C SER A 6 -37.72 56.97 -27.78
N CYS A 7 -38.68 56.93 -26.85
CA CYS A 7 -40.14 56.92 -27.00
C CYS A 7 -40.86 55.89 -27.90
N ARG A 8 -41.83 55.18 -27.29
CA ARG A 8 -43.21 55.10 -27.81
C ARG A 8 -44.22 54.72 -26.71
N ALA A 9 -45.02 55.70 -26.33
CA ALA A 9 -46.34 55.50 -25.74
C ALA A 9 -47.31 55.08 -26.86
N GLY A 10 -48.03 53.97 -26.67
CA GLY A 10 -49.23 53.61 -27.44
C GLY A 10 -50.36 53.49 -26.41
N GLU A 11 -51.26 54.46 -26.34
CA GLU A 11 -52.45 54.64 -27.18
C GLU A 11 -53.58 53.72 -26.72
N ALA A 12 -54.50 54.34 -25.98
CA ALA A 12 -55.70 53.78 -25.39
C ALA A 12 -56.64 53.26 -26.49
N THR A 13 -56.95 51.97 -26.46
CA THR A 13 -58.08 51.42 -27.21
C THR A 13 -59.31 51.46 -26.32
N MET A 14 -60.26 52.32 -26.68
CA MET A 14 -61.59 52.38 -26.08
C MET A 14 -62.27 51.01 -26.17
N LEU A 15 -62.71 50.50 -25.01
CA LEU A 15 -63.64 49.38 -24.96
C LEU A 15 -65.05 49.86 -25.32
N PRO A 16 -65.81 49.10 -26.13
CA PRO A 16 -67.18 49.44 -26.46
C PRO A 16 -68.09 49.34 -25.24
N ASP A 17 -68.96 50.32 -25.15
CA ASP A 17 -70.12 50.42 -24.26
C ASP A 17 -71.11 49.29 -24.60
N GLU A 18 -70.98 48.12 -23.96
CA GLU A 18 -71.98 47.05 -24.03
C GLU A 18 -73.02 47.24 -22.92
N ALA A 19 -74.08 47.95 -23.33
CA ALA A 19 -75.35 48.04 -22.67
C ALA A 19 -75.88 46.67 -22.19
N ASP A 20 -76.28 46.64 -20.91
CA ASP A 20 -77.45 45.93 -20.38
C ASP A 20 -77.91 44.67 -21.13
N LYS A 21 -77.06 43.64 -21.10
CA LYS A 21 -77.57 42.28 -20.97
C LYS A 21 -77.44 41.91 -19.51
N HIS A 22 -78.47 42.21 -18.73
CA HIS A 22 -78.76 41.49 -17.50
C HIS A 22 -78.90 40.00 -17.88
N ILE A 23 -77.77 39.30 -17.93
CA ILE A 23 -77.71 37.85 -17.91
C ILE A 23 -78.41 37.51 -16.60
N ASN A 24 -79.65 37.06 -16.72
CA ASN A 24 -80.44 36.66 -15.59
C ASN A 24 -79.65 35.53 -14.93
N LEU A 25 -78.93 35.87 -13.85
CA LEU A 25 -77.92 35.00 -13.25
C LEU A 25 -78.56 33.65 -12.88
N ASN A 26 -79.84 33.68 -12.52
CA ASN A 26 -80.68 32.50 -12.29
C ASN A 26 -80.84 31.60 -13.52
N VAL A 27 -80.92 32.14 -14.73
CA VAL A 27 -81.02 31.36 -15.98
C VAL A 27 -79.66 30.76 -16.32
N GLY A 28 -78.58 31.52 -16.17
CA GLY A 28 -77.20 31.03 -16.36
C GLY A 28 -76.84 29.93 -15.36
N MET A 29 -77.19 30.12 -14.08
CA MET A 29 -76.95 29.15 -13.01
C MET A 29 -77.81 27.89 -13.18
N LYS A 30 -79.07 28.01 -13.66
CA LYS A 30 -79.92 26.86 -14.02
C LYS A 30 -79.41 26.08 -15.23
N MET A 31 -78.84 26.75 -16.22
CA MET A 31 -78.24 26.09 -17.40
C MET A 31 -76.93 25.40 -17.02
N ALA A 32 -76.09 26.04 -16.20
CA ALA A 32 -74.84 25.46 -15.70
C ALA A 32 -75.08 24.28 -14.76
N SER A 33 -76.08 24.35 -13.86
CA SER A 33 -76.43 23.25 -12.98
C SER A 33 -77.01 22.06 -13.74
N ARG A 34 -77.84 22.28 -14.77
CA ARG A 34 -78.28 21.22 -15.70
C ARG A 34 -77.12 20.60 -16.44
N TYR A 35 -76.19 21.40 -16.95
CA TYR A 35 -75.03 20.90 -17.69
C TYR A 35 -74.11 20.05 -16.80
N ILE A 36 -73.85 20.49 -15.57
CA ILE A 36 -73.07 19.73 -14.59
C ILE A 36 -73.80 18.43 -14.19
N ALA A 37 -75.11 18.49 -13.99
CA ALA A 37 -75.92 17.31 -13.69
C ALA A 37 -75.94 16.29 -14.85
N ASP A 38 -75.97 16.74 -16.11
CA ASP A 38 -75.99 15.85 -17.28
C ASP A 38 -74.61 15.31 -17.68
N GLN A 39 -73.51 16.06 -17.43
CA GLN A 39 -72.17 15.70 -17.89
C GLN A 39 -71.23 15.15 -16.81
N MET A 40 -71.37 15.60 -15.55
CA MET A 40 -70.43 15.26 -14.47
C MET A 40 -71.00 14.24 -13.48
N LEU A 41 -72.32 14.16 -13.34
CA LEU A 41 -72.96 13.12 -12.53
C LEU A 41 -73.19 11.87 -13.39
N GLU A 42 -72.19 11.00 -13.47
CA GLU A 42 -72.38 9.64 -13.97
C GLU A 42 -73.53 8.95 -13.23
N GLN A 43 -74.19 7.99 -13.88
CA GLN A 43 -75.27 7.18 -13.29
C GLN A 43 -74.88 6.55 -11.93
N ARG A 44 -73.58 6.33 -11.71
CA ARG A 44 -73.03 5.84 -10.43
C ARG A 44 -73.06 6.91 -9.35
N HIS A 45 -72.70 8.16 -9.66
CA HIS A 45 -72.81 9.28 -8.72
C HIS A 45 -74.26 9.56 -8.36
N LEU A 46 -75.19 9.52 -9.34
CA LEU A 46 -76.62 9.63 -9.07
C LEU A 46 -77.12 8.49 -8.18
N LYS A 47 -76.70 7.24 -8.40
CA LYS A 47 -77.04 6.11 -7.52
C LYS A 47 -76.50 6.28 -6.10
N VAL A 48 -75.28 6.82 -5.94
CA VAL A 48 -74.69 7.08 -4.62
C VAL A 48 -75.43 8.23 -3.92
N LEU A 49 -75.66 9.35 -4.61
CA LEU A 49 -76.44 10.49 -4.12
C LEU A 49 -77.86 10.07 -3.73
N HIS A 50 -78.49 9.21 -4.53
CA HIS A 50 -79.81 8.68 -4.29
C HIS A 50 -79.84 7.72 -3.09
N LYS A 51 -78.80 6.89 -2.92
CA LYS A 51 -78.64 6.02 -1.75
C LYS A 51 -78.36 6.81 -0.48
N THR A 52 -77.56 7.88 -0.54
CA THR A 52 -77.32 8.77 0.60
C THR A 52 -78.54 9.63 0.91
N LEU A 53 -79.27 10.11 -0.09
CA LEU A 53 -80.53 10.83 0.10
C LEU A 53 -81.62 9.92 0.68
N SER A 54 -81.75 8.67 0.23
CA SER A 54 -82.74 7.74 0.79
C SER A 54 -82.40 7.33 2.22
N THR A 55 -81.12 7.12 2.55
CA THR A 55 -80.68 6.84 3.93
C THR A 55 -80.77 8.05 4.85
N ALA A 56 -80.49 9.26 4.35
CA ALA A 56 -80.73 10.50 5.10
C ALA A 56 -82.23 10.72 5.32
N TRP A 57 -83.07 10.53 4.29
CA TRP A 57 -84.52 10.62 4.39
C TRP A 57 -85.12 9.58 5.35
N ASN A 58 -84.53 8.39 5.46
CA ASN A 58 -84.96 7.39 6.44
C ASN A 58 -84.77 7.87 7.89
N ARG A 59 -83.75 8.70 8.17
CA ARG A 59 -83.48 9.21 9.52
C ARG A 59 -84.20 10.52 9.80
N THR A 60 -84.23 11.44 8.85
CA THR A 60 -84.83 12.78 9.02
C THR A 60 -86.31 12.80 8.62
N GLY A 61 -86.73 12.06 7.60
CA GLY A 61 -88.11 11.98 7.13
C GLY A 61 -89.05 11.26 8.11
N GLN A 62 -88.53 10.31 8.90
CA GLN A 62 -89.29 9.68 9.99
C GLN A 62 -89.58 10.68 11.11
N VAL A 63 -88.61 11.52 11.48
CA VAL A 63 -88.80 12.59 12.47
C VAL A 63 -89.70 13.70 11.93
N GLN A 64 -89.66 13.97 10.62
CA GLN A 64 -90.46 15.02 9.97
C GLN A 64 -91.94 14.65 9.81
N SER A 65 -92.26 13.41 9.39
CA SER A 65 -93.65 12.93 9.32
C SER A 65 -94.28 12.83 10.72
N LEU A 66 -93.49 12.46 11.73
CA LEU A 66 -93.89 12.49 13.13
C LEU A 66 -94.11 13.92 13.63
N SER A 67 -93.20 14.86 13.34
CA SER A 67 -93.31 16.26 13.75
C SER A 67 -94.51 16.95 13.11
N ALA A 68 -94.80 16.68 11.84
CA ALA A 68 -96.02 17.15 11.17
C ALA A 68 -97.29 16.55 11.80
N ALA A 69 -97.27 15.26 12.16
CA ALA A 69 -98.37 14.61 12.85
C ALA A 69 -98.60 15.21 14.26
N ILE A 70 -97.54 15.53 14.99
CA ILE A 70 -97.60 16.17 16.31
C ILE A 70 -98.13 17.60 16.20
N ALA A 71 -97.64 18.40 15.26
CA ALA A 71 -98.15 19.76 15.03
C ALA A 71 -99.64 19.76 14.65
N LEU A 72 -100.07 18.75 13.88
CA LEU A 72 -101.50 18.55 13.59
C LEU A 72 -102.26 18.13 14.87
N MET A 73 -101.73 17.23 15.70
CA MET A 73 -102.35 16.84 16.98
C MET A 73 -102.52 18.01 17.95
N GLU A 74 -101.51 18.87 18.07
CA GLU A 74 -101.56 20.09 18.88
C GLU A 74 -102.66 21.05 18.38
N GLN A 75 -102.84 21.16 17.06
CA GLN A 75 -103.89 21.99 16.46
C GLN A 75 -105.31 21.50 16.80
N TYR A 76 -105.49 20.20 17.09
CA TYR A 76 -106.75 19.60 17.55
C TYR A 76 -106.81 19.42 19.09
N GLY A 77 -105.90 20.05 19.83
CA GLY A 77 -105.94 20.13 21.30
C GLY A 77 -105.33 18.94 22.04
N VAL A 78 -104.54 18.10 21.36
CA VAL A 78 -103.78 17.02 22.01
C VAL A 78 -102.35 17.51 22.27
N GLU A 79 -102.08 17.85 23.53
CA GLU A 79 -100.73 18.24 23.98
C GLU A 79 -99.89 16.99 24.26
N LEU A 80 -98.75 16.87 23.58
CA LEU A 80 -97.75 15.83 23.82
C LEU A 80 -96.51 16.48 24.44
N THR A 81 -95.93 15.83 25.46
CA THR A 81 -94.69 16.32 26.08
C THR A 81 -93.47 15.99 25.21
N ASP A 82 -92.42 16.82 25.25
CA ASP A 82 -91.17 16.61 24.48
C ASP A 82 -90.53 15.22 24.73
N GLU A 83 -90.67 14.70 25.95
CA GLU A 83 -90.18 13.36 26.32
C GLU A 83 -90.99 12.25 25.64
N GLU A 84 -92.32 12.41 25.52
CA GLU A 84 -93.19 11.49 24.80
C GLU A 84 -92.91 11.53 23.29
N VAL A 85 -92.66 12.72 22.73
CA VAL A 85 -92.26 12.90 21.33
C VAL A 85 -90.96 12.16 21.04
N GLN A 86 -89.93 12.30 21.88
CA GLN A 86 -88.67 11.57 21.72
C GLN A 86 -88.86 10.05 21.87
N ARG A 87 -89.72 9.62 22.80
CA ARG A 87 -90.03 8.20 22.99
C ARG A 87 -90.70 7.61 21.75
N ILE A 88 -91.73 8.28 21.24
CA ILE A 88 -92.43 7.85 20.03
C ILE A 88 -91.47 7.88 18.83
N ALA A 89 -90.63 8.92 18.67
CA ALA A 89 -89.66 9.01 17.58
C ALA A 89 -88.66 7.83 17.54
N SER A 90 -88.39 7.20 18.69
CA SER A 90 -87.52 6.03 18.79
C SER A 90 -88.19 4.68 18.48
N MET A 91 -89.52 4.63 18.39
CA MET A 91 -90.28 3.41 18.11
C MET A 91 -90.31 3.07 16.61
N GLU A 92 -90.60 1.81 16.27
CA GLU A 92 -90.76 1.38 14.87
C GLU A 92 -92.04 1.99 14.26
N GLN A 93 -92.02 2.33 12.96
CA GLN A 93 -93.04 3.15 12.29
C GLN A 93 -94.49 2.67 12.51
N GLU A 94 -94.72 1.35 12.52
CA GLU A 94 -96.04 0.77 12.78
C GLU A 94 -96.51 0.98 14.23
N GLN A 95 -95.56 0.97 15.17
CA GLN A 95 -95.81 1.21 16.59
C GLN A 95 -95.97 2.71 16.90
N GLN A 96 -95.30 3.59 16.14
CA GLN A 96 -95.46 5.04 16.27
C GLN A 96 -96.90 5.46 16.01
N ILE A 97 -97.50 4.96 14.93
CA ILE A 97 -98.89 5.27 14.57
C ILE A 97 -99.85 4.73 15.64
N ALA A 98 -99.65 3.50 16.11
CA ALA A 98 -100.48 2.93 17.18
C ALA A 98 -100.36 3.71 18.51
N ALA A 99 -99.15 4.17 18.85
CA ALA A 99 -98.90 4.99 20.05
C ALA A 99 -99.55 6.38 19.96
N LEU A 100 -99.50 7.02 18.79
CA LEU A 100 -100.22 8.28 18.55
C LEU A 100 -101.75 8.07 18.64
N VAL A 101 -102.28 7.01 18.03
CA VAL A 101 -103.72 6.70 18.03
C VAL A 101 -104.24 6.44 19.44
N ASN A 102 -103.47 5.75 20.29
CA ASN A 102 -103.85 5.45 21.68
C ASN A 102 -103.89 6.70 22.58
N LYS A 103 -103.28 7.81 22.16
CA LYS A 103 -103.26 9.06 22.92
C LYS A 103 -104.37 10.04 22.49
N MET A 104 -105.19 9.68 21.51
CA MET A 104 -106.26 10.56 21.02
C MET A 104 -107.56 10.45 21.87
N PRO A 105 -108.25 11.57 22.18
CA PRO A 105 -109.55 11.56 22.88
C PRO A 105 -110.67 10.97 22.02
N GLN A 106 -111.52 10.09 22.57
CA GLN A 106 -112.57 9.38 21.82
C GLN A 106 -113.85 10.19 21.52
N GLU A 107 -113.92 11.48 21.88
CA GLU A 107 -115.22 12.17 22.06
C GLU A 107 -115.81 12.90 20.83
N SER A 108 -115.14 13.02 19.67
CA SER A 108 -115.72 13.72 18.49
C SER A 108 -115.46 13.04 17.12
N ASN A 109 -116.15 11.92 16.89
CA ASN A 109 -115.92 11.03 15.74
C ASN A 109 -115.82 11.67 14.34
N GLU A 110 -116.54 12.75 14.01
CA GLU A 110 -116.53 13.30 12.63
C GLU A 110 -115.28 14.14 12.30
N GLN A 111 -114.87 15.06 13.19
CA GLN A 111 -113.64 15.85 12.98
C GLN A 111 -112.40 14.94 13.09
N PHE A 112 -112.46 13.91 13.94
CA PHE A 112 -111.40 12.91 14.06
C PHE A 112 -111.30 12.00 12.84
N GLN A 113 -112.42 11.63 12.20
CA GLN A 113 -112.35 10.88 10.94
C GLN A 113 -111.69 11.70 9.84
N GLN A 114 -111.97 13.01 9.76
CA GLN A 114 -111.31 13.90 8.81
C GLN A 114 -109.81 14.04 9.10
N PHE A 115 -109.43 14.22 10.36
CA PHE A 115 -108.03 14.26 10.80
C PHE A 115 -107.28 12.96 10.49
N PHE A 116 -107.87 11.81 10.82
CA PHE A 116 -107.26 10.51 10.57
C PHE A 116 -107.05 10.28 9.08
N LEU A 117 -108.02 10.70 8.25
CA LEU A 117 -107.89 10.63 6.80
C LEU A 117 -106.74 11.53 6.29
N GLN A 118 -106.59 12.74 6.85
CA GLN A 118 -105.50 13.66 6.51
C GLN A 118 -104.12 13.12 6.93
N LEU A 119 -104.02 12.56 8.15
CA LEU A 119 -102.79 11.96 8.64
C LEU A 119 -102.42 10.71 7.84
N GLN A 120 -103.40 9.85 7.54
CA GLN A 120 -103.19 8.67 6.71
C GLN A 120 -102.76 9.04 5.29
N LEU A 121 -103.34 10.11 4.72
CA LEU A 121 -102.91 10.63 3.43
C LEU A 121 -101.47 11.16 3.50
N LEU A 122 -101.12 11.92 4.53
CA LEU A 122 -99.77 12.47 4.72
C LEU A 122 -98.71 11.36 4.85
N VAL A 123 -98.98 10.34 5.67
CA VAL A 123 -98.09 9.19 5.84
C VAL A 123 -98.00 8.37 4.56
N SER A 124 -99.13 8.11 3.88
CA SER A 124 -99.16 7.41 2.59
C SER A 124 -98.36 8.17 1.53
N THR A 125 -98.52 9.49 1.43
CA THR A 125 -97.75 10.34 0.52
C THR A 125 -96.27 10.30 0.85
N ALA A 126 -95.88 10.48 2.11
CA ALA A 126 -94.48 10.43 2.52
C ALA A 126 -93.85 9.06 2.20
N MET A 127 -94.59 7.97 2.39
CA MET A 127 -94.16 6.62 2.01
C MET A 127 -94.05 6.44 0.49
N ARG A 128 -94.98 6.98 -0.30
CA ARG A 128 -94.91 6.91 -1.77
C ARG A 128 -93.74 7.73 -2.31
N VAL A 129 -93.49 8.92 -1.76
CA VAL A 129 -92.32 9.74 -2.06
C VAL A 129 -91.04 9.00 -1.69
N ARG A 130 -90.99 8.38 -0.50
CA ARG A 130 -89.84 7.54 -0.08
C ARG A 130 -89.60 6.40 -1.05
N ASN A 131 -90.62 5.59 -1.35
CA ASN A 131 -90.48 4.44 -2.24
C ASN A 131 -90.08 4.89 -3.66
N GLY A 132 -90.60 6.03 -4.15
CA GLY A 132 -90.17 6.63 -5.41
C GLY A 132 -88.70 7.07 -5.40
N LEU A 133 -88.24 7.63 -4.27
CA LEU A 133 -86.85 8.00 -3.97
C LEU A 133 -85.96 6.81 -3.57
N GLU A 134 -86.48 5.60 -3.42
CA GLU A 134 -85.67 4.38 -3.25
C GLU A 134 -85.56 3.61 -4.56
N ASP A 135 -86.64 3.62 -5.35
CA ASP A 135 -86.72 3.00 -6.67
C ASP A 135 -86.00 3.80 -7.77
N GLY A 136 -85.64 5.07 -7.53
CA GLY A 136 -85.08 5.93 -8.59
C GLY A 136 -86.10 6.30 -9.65
N ALA A 137 -87.38 6.34 -9.27
CA ALA A 137 -88.50 6.58 -10.17
C ALA A 137 -89.05 8.00 -9.92
N PRO A 138 -88.51 9.05 -10.56
CA PRO A 138 -88.92 10.44 -10.31
C PRO A 138 -90.40 10.67 -10.63
N GLU A 139 -90.97 9.92 -11.58
CA GLU A 139 -92.40 9.93 -11.92
C GLU A 139 -93.28 9.50 -10.74
N LYS A 140 -92.84 8.54 -9.93
CA LYS A 140 -93.59 8.11 -8.73
C LYS A 140 -93.56 9.17 -7.64
N VAL A 141 -92.45 9.91 -7.52
CA VAL A 141 -92.31 11.01 -6.58
C VAL A 141 -93.18 12.19 -7.00
N ALA A 142 -93.15 12.55 -8.28
CA ALA A 142 -93.98 13.60 -8.85
C ALA A 142 -95.47 13.30 -8.66
N SER A 143 -95.91 12.09 -9.04
CA SER A 143 -97.30 11.65 -8.83
C SER A 143 -97.72 11.67 -7.36
N ALA A 144 -96.84 11.27 -6.44
CA ALA A 144 -97.14 11.30 -5.01
C ALA A 144 -97.26 12.74 -4.48
N LEU A 145 -96.44 13.67 -4.97
CA LEU A 145 -96.50 15.08 -4.59
C LEU A 145 -97.71 15.80 -5.19
N ASP A 146 -98.10 15.47 -6.43
CA ASP A 146 -99.31 15.99 -7.08
C ASP A 146 -100.57 15.56 -6.31
N ASP A 147 -100.62 14.29 -5.85
CA ASP A 147 -101.70 13.80 -4.98
C ASP A 147 -101.78 14.58 -3.65
N ALA A 148 -100.63 14.98 -3.10
CA ALA A 148 -100.53 15.73 -1.84
C ALA A 148 -100.67 17.25 -1.96
N ASP A 149 -100.61 17.81 -3.16
CA ASP A 149 -100.77 19.25 -3.36
C ASP A 149 -102.21 19.70 -3.03
N SER A 150 -103.18 18.79 -3.21
CA SER A 150 -104.59 18.97 -2.81
C SER A 150 -104.80 19.19 -1.31
N THR A 151 -103.85 18.80 -0.46
CA THR A 151 -103.93 18.89 1.01
C THR A 151 -102.92 19.87 1.63
N GLY A 152 -102.14 20.60 0.80
CA GLY A 152 -101.16 21.58 1.28
C GLY A 152 -99.89 20.99 1.91
N VAL A 153 -99.78 19.67 1.98
CA VAL A 153 -98.64 18.93 2.56
C VAL A 153 -97.36 19.18 1.75
N THR A 154 -97.48 19.30 0.43
CA THR A 154 -96.37 19.60 -0.49
C THR A 154 -95.63 20.89 -0.12
N GLN A 155 -96.37 21.96 0.25
CA GLN A 155 -95.75 23.24 0.64
C GLN A 155 -94.93 23.13 1.93
N HIS A 156 -95.37 22.30 2.88
CA HIS A 156 -94.65 22.08 4.13
C HIS A 156 -93.35 21.29 3.92
N ILE A 157 -93.41 20.20 3.13
CA ILE A 157 -92.23 19.40 2.76
C ILE A 157 -91.20 20.27 2.02
N LEU A 158 -91.65 21.12 1.09
CA LEU A 158 -90.76 22.01 0.34
C LEU A 158 -90.07 23.05 1.24
N ARG A 159 -90.78 23.67 2.20
CA ARG A 159 -90.16 24.62 3.14
C ARG A 159 -89.08 23.97 3.99
N MET A 160 -89.31 22.76 4.49
CA MET A 160 -88.30 22.01 5.24
C MET A 160 -87.11 21.61 4.38
N ALA A 161 -87.34 21.16 3.14
CA ALA A 161 -86.27 20.84 2.20
C ALA A 161 -85.38 22.07 1.91
N VAL A 162 -85.96 23.27 1.81
CA VAL A 162 -85.19 24.52 1.64
C VAL A 162 -84.33 24.83 2.88
N VAL A 163 -84.88 24.68 4.09
CA VAL A 163 -84.12 24.91 5.33
C VAL A 163 -82.97 23.90 5.47
N GLN A 164 -83.22 22.63 5.16
CA GLN A 164 -82.20 21.58 5.19
C GLN A 164 -81.13 21.78 4.12
N ALA A 165 -81.50 22.17 2.89
CA ALA A 165 -80.53 22.50 1.86
C ALA A 165 -79.66 23.71 2.26
N GLY A 166 -80.23 24.69 2.97
CA GLY A 166 -79.49 25.83 3.51
C GLY A 166 -78.47 25.43 4.59
N SER A 167 -78.83 24.52 5.50
CA SER A 167 -77.91 24.03 6.53
C SER A 167 -76.79 23.18 5.93
N GLU A 168 -77.10 22.33 4.94
CA GLU A 168 -76.11 21.54 4.20
C GLU A 168 -75.15 22.42 3.40
N ALA A 169 -75.64 23.46 2.72
CA ALA A 169 -74.79 24.42 2.01
C ALA A 169 -73.86 25.17 2.98
N SER A 170 -74.37 25.59 4.15
CA SER A 170 -73.56 26.23 5.18
C SER A 170 -72.47 25.30 5.73
N MET A 171 -72.79 24.01 5.93
CA MET A 171 -71.81 23.00 6.35
C MET A 171 -70.74 22.76 5.27
N GLN A 172 -71.15 22.66 4.00
CA GLN A 172 -70.22 22.54 2.88
C GLN A 172 -69.28 23.76 2.75
N MET A 173 -69.78 24.97 3.02
CA MET A 173 -68.93 26.17 3.04
C MET A 173 -67.87 26.10 4.14
N LEU A 174 -68.22 25.62 5.34
CA LEU A 174 -67.26 25.43 6.43
C LEU A 174 -66.20 24.37 6.09
N GLU A 175 -66.60 23.25 5.49
CA GLU A 175 -65.68 22.21 5.03
C GLU A 175 -64.74 22.74 3.93
N TYR A 176 -65.27 23.52 3.00
CA TYR A 176 -64.46 24.16 1.95
C TYR A 176 -63.44 25.13 2.54
N GLU A 177 -63.82 25.99 3.49
CA GLU A 177 -62.89 26.89 4.16
C GLU A 177 -61.80 26.16 4.95
N ALA A 178 -62.15 25.05 5.58
CA ALA A 178 -61.18 24.19 6.27
C ALA A 178 -60.20 23.56 5.28
N TRP A 179 -60.71 23.06 4.16
CA TRP A 179 -59.89 22.49 3.09
C TRP A 179 -58.96 23.54 2.46
N VAL A 180 -59.44 24.76 2.19
CA VAL A 180 -58.61 25.85 1.66
C VAL A 180 -57.47 26.19 2.63
N ARG A 181 -57.76 26.28 3.93
CA ARG A 181 -56.73 26.52 4.95
C ARG A 181 -55.68 25.41 4.98
N GLU A 182 -56.10 24.15 4.92
CA GLU A 182 -55.17 23.02 4.88
C GLU A 182 -54.32 23.03 3.59
N ALA A 183 -54.95 23.30 2.44
CA ALA A 183 -54.25 23.39 1.16
C ALA A 183 -53.22 24.53 1.15
N ASP A 184 -53.56 25.69 1.70
CA ASP A 184 -52.64 26.83 1.85
C ASP A 184 -51.46 26.49 2.77
N GLU A 185 -51.69 25.80 3.88
CA GLU A 185 -50.61 25.35 4.76
C GLU A 185 -49.67 24.36 4.07
N GLN A 186 -50.23 23.40 3.31
CA GLN A 186 -49.44 22.44 2.55
C GLN A 186 -48.62 23.15 1.45
N MET A 187 -49.24 24.08 0.73
CA MET A 187 -48.57 24.87 -0.31
C MET A 187 -47.46 25.74 0.29
N ALA A 188 -47.69 26.38 1.43
CA ALA A 188 -46.67 27.17 2.13
C ALA A 188 -45.47 26.31 2.56
N ARG A 189 -45.69 25.07 3.00
CA ARG A 189 -44.60 24.12 3.32
C ARG A 189 -43.80 23.73 2.07
N LEU A 190 -44.47 23.47 0.95
CA LEU A 190 -43.80 23.15 -0.31
C LEU A 190 -42.97 24.32 -0.84
N ILE A 191 -43.49 25.56 -0.76
CA ILE A 191 -42.77 26.77 -1.16
C ILE A 191 -41.50 26.94 -0.31
N ARG A 192 -41.61 26.84 1.02
CA ARG A 192 -40.43 26.89 1.91
C ARG A 192 -39.42 25.79 1.60
N GLY A 193 -39.88 24.56 1.37
CA GLY A 193 -39.02 23.45 0.98
C GLY A 193 -38.29 23.68 -0.34
N GLN A 194 -38.94 24.31 -1.32
CA GLN A 194 -38.34 24.71 -2.59
C GLN A 194 -37.29 25.83 -2.40
N GLU A 195 -37.59 26.82 -1.58
CA GLU A 195 -36.65 27.91 -1.23
C GLU A 195 -35.39 27.36 -0.53
N ASP A 196 -35.56 26.47 0.45
CA ASP A 196 -34.44 25.82 1.15
C ASP A 196 -33.60 24.96 0.19
N ALA A 197 -34.24 24.22 -0.72
CA ALA A 197 -33.54 23.44 -1.73
C ALA A 197 -32.75 24.34 -2.70
N MET A 198 -33.30 25.49 -3.10
CA MET A 198 -32.61 26.48 -3.93
C MET A 198 -31.43 27.11 -3.18
N ALA A 199 -31.60 27.46 -1.91
CA ALA A 199 -30.54 27.99 -1.06
C ALA A 199 -29.40 26.98 -0.88
N ALA A 200 -29.72 25.70 -0.67
CA ALA A 200 -28.74 24.63 -0.58
C ALA A 200 -27.97 24.43 -1.90
N ARG A 201 -28.66 24.46 -3.05
CA ARG A 201 -28.02 24.40 -4.38
C ARG A 201 -27.09 25.58 -4.62
N LYS A 202 -27.49 26.80 -4.24
CA LYS A 202 -26.65 27.99 -4.36
C LYS A 202 -25.40 27.87 -3.49
N LYS A 203 -25.53 27.43 -2.24
CA LYS A 203 -24.39 27.17 -1.34
C LYS A 203 -23.43 26.12 -1.92
N LEU A 204 -23.97 25.03 -2.45
CA LEU A 204 -23.18 23.97 -3.08
C LEU A 204 -22.38 24.50 -4.28
N ALA A 205 -22.99 25.29 -5.16
CA ALA A 205 -22.31 25.90 -6.29
C ALA A 205 -21.17 26.83 -5.86
N THR A 206 -21.39 27.65 -4.82
CA THR A 206 -20.34 28.53 -4.27
C THR A 206 -19.17 27.72 -3.69
N LEU A 207 -19.45 26.66 -2.92
CA LEU A 207 -18.41 25.80 -2.35
C LEU A 207 -17.62 25.04 -3.43
N GLN A 208 -18.30 24.57 -4.48
CA GLN A 208 -17.63 23.94 -5.62
C GLN A 208 -16.71 24.92 -6.35
N ALA A 209 -17.13 26.17 -6.55
CA ALA A 209 -16.29 27.20 -7.14
C ALA A 209 -15.05 27.50 -6.28
N GLN A 210 -15.21 27.57 -4.95
CA GLN A 210 -14.09 27.75 -4.02
C GLN A 210 -13.10 26.59 -4.04
N LEU A 211 -13.59 25.34 -4.07
CA LEU A 211 -12.73 24.15 -4.17
C LEU A 211 -11.97 24.12 -5.49
N GLN A 212 -12.62 24.47 -6.60
CA GLN A 212 -11.96 24.53 -7.91
C GLN A 212 -10.86 25.60 -7.92
N HIS A 213 -11.14 26.79 -7.37
CA HIS A 213 -10.13 27.84 -7.22
C HIS A 213 -8.94 27.38 -6.38
N GLN A 214 -9.18 26.79 -5.20
CA GLN A 214 -8.11 26.27 -4.34
C GLN A 214 -7.29 25.19 -5.04
N ARG A 215 -7.95 24.27 -5.76
CA ARG A 215 -7.27 23.23 -6.53
C ARG A 215 -6.32 23.81 -7.57
N ASP A 216 -6.77 24.81 -8.33
CA ASP A 216 -5.97 25.44 -9.38
C ASP A 216 -4.82 26.25 -8.77
N GLU A 217 -5.06 26.98 -7.68
CA GLU A 217 -4.04 27.70 -6.92
C GLU A 217 -2.97 26.77 -6.33
N HIS A 218 -3.39 25.64 -5.73
CA HIS A 218 -2.47 24.63 -5.21
C HIS A 218 -1.65 23.98 -6.31
N LYS A 219 -2.28 23.65 -7.46
CA LYS A 219 -1.58 23.09 -8.62
C LYS A 219 -0.49 24.04 -9.12
N GLU A 220 -0.78 25.34 -9.22
CA GLU A 220 0.19 26.34 -9.63
C GLU A 220 1.34 26.48 -8.61
N LYS A 221 1.03 26.55 -7.32
CA LYS A 221 2.04 26.61 -6.24
C LYS A 221 2.93 25.36 -6.23
N SER A 222 2.36 24.17 -6.28
CA SER A 222 3.11 22.91 -6.35
C SER A 222 3.98 22.83 -7.60
N SER A 223 3.48 23.27 -8.76
CA SER A 223 4.26 23.32 -9.99
C SER A 223 5.45 24.28 -9.88
N LYS A 224 5.26 25.47 -9.29
CA LYS A 224 6.35 26.43 -9.03
C LYS A 224 7.38 25.86 -8.07
N VAL A 225 6.94 25.19 -6.99
CA VAL A 225 7.85 24.52 -6.05
C VAL A 225 8.64 23.41 -6.75
N CYS A 226 8.01 22.56 -7.55
CA CYS A 226 8.71 21.54 -8.33
C CYS A 226 9.72 22.16 -9.31
N MET A 227 9.34 23.20 -10.05
CA MET A 227 10.27 23.89 -10.96
C MET A 227 11.47 24.50 -10.22
N ASN A 228 11.23 25.17 -9.08
CA ASN A 228 12.29 25.74 -8.26
C ASN A 228 13.17 24.68 -7.62
N PHE A 229 12.59 23.54 -7.22
CA PHE A 229 13.33 22.41 -6.68
C PHE A 229 14.21 21.78 -7.75
N VAL A 230 13.68 21.50 -8.95
CA VAL A 230 14.43 20.92 -10.07
C VAL A 230 15.56 21.86 -10.54
N SER A 231 15.30 23.17 -10.63
CA SER A 231 16.32 24.14 -11.02
C SER A 231 17.43 24.28 -9.97
N GLY A 232 17.06 24.31 -8.68
CA GLY A 232 17.99 24.33 -7.56
C GLY A 232 18.84 23.05 -7.46
N MET A 233 18.21 21.88 -7.59
CA MET A 233 18.92 20.59 -7.58
C MET A 233 19.90 20.49 -8.73
N THR A 234 19.53 20.94 -9.93
CA THR A 234 20.42 20.90 -11.10
C THR A 234 21.70 21.71 -10.87
N GLN A 235 21.60 22.90 -10.25
CA GLN A 235 22.77 23.71 -9.90
C GLN A 235 23.61 23.07 -8.80
N GLN A 236 22.97 22.53 -7.75
CA GLN A 236 23.68 21.83 -6.67
C GLN A 236 24.39 20.57 -7.18
N THR A 237 23.77 19.79 -8.06
CA THR A 237 24.40 18.61 -8.67
C THR A 237 25.59 19.00 -9.53
N LYS A 238 25.47 20.06 -10.34
CA LYS A 238 26.62 20.59 -11.11
C LYS A 238 27.77 20.99 -10.17
N LEU A 239 27.47 21.73 -9.11
CA LEU A 239 28.47 22.18 -8.15
C LEU A 239 29.12 21.00 -7.40
N ALA A 240 28.34 20.01 -6.99
CA ALA A 240 28.83 18.77 -6.38
C ALA A 240 29.71 17.95 -7.35
N CYS A 241 29.33 17.84 -8.63
CA CYS A 241 30.14 17.18 -9.65
C CYS A 241 31.48 17.89 -9.85
N PHE A 242 31.50 19.22 -9.96
CA PHE A 242 32.74 19.99 -10.11
C PHE A 242 33.63 19.93 -8.85
N GLN A 243 33.04 19.97 -7.65
CA GLN A 243 33.78 19.78 -6.40
C GLN A 243 34.34 18.37 -6.25
N GLY A 244 33.58 17.36 -6.69
CA GLY A 244 34.03 15.97 -6.74
C GLY A 244 35.22 15.79 -7.69
N TRP A 245 35.11 16.35 -8.90
CA TRP A 245 36.20 16.37 -9.88
C TRP A 245 37.45 17.08 -9.35
N LEU A 246 37.29 18.28 -8.76
CA LEU A 246 38.39 19.03 -8.17
C LEU A 246 39.08 18.26 -7.04
N SER A 247 38.30 17.59 -6.19
CA SER A 247 38.83 16.75 -5.11
C SER A 247 39.62 15.55 -5.65
N CYS A 248 39.11 14.89 -6.70
CA CYS A 248 39.82 13.80 -7.38
C CYS A 248 41.12 14.29 -8.04
N ALA A 249 41.09 15.44 -8.71
CA ALA A 249 42.28 16.03 -9.33
C ALA A 249 43.35 16.40 -8.30
N ARG A 250 42.96 16.96 -7.14
CA ARG A 250 43.88 17.24 -6.03
C ARG A 250 44.48 15.97 -5.45
N ARG A 251 43.66 14.94 -5.24
CA ARG A 251 44.13 13.63 -4.75
C ARG A 251 45.11 12.99 -5.72
N ALA A 252 44.80 12.97 -7.01
CA ALA A 252 45.70 12.44 -8.04
C ALA A 252 47.05 13.18 -8.07
N LYS A 253 47.06 14.50 -7.85
CA LYS A 253 48.30 15.28 -7.74
C LYS A 253 49.11 14.91 -6.49
N GLN A 254 48.44 14.71 -5.36
CA GLN A 254 49.08 14.28 -4.11
C GLN A 254 49.65 12.86 -4.24
N GLU A 255 48.88 11.92 -4.75
CA GLU A 255 49.30 10.54 -5.03
C GLU A 255 50.49 10.53 -5.99
N GLY A 256 50.48 11.36 -7.03
CA GLY A 256 51.61 11.51 -7.95
C GLY A 256 52.88 12.07 -7.30
N SER A 257 52.76 12.91 -6.26
CA SER A 257 53.93 13.37 -5.47
C SER A 257 54.50 12.25 -4.63
N ILE A 258 53.63 11.51 -3.94
CA ILE A 258 53.98 10.37 -3.09
C ILE A 258 54.63 9.26 -3.93
N ALA A 259 54.09 8.99 -5.13
CA ALA A 259 54.65 8.01 -6.05
C ALA A 259 56.10 8.35 -6.44
N ARG A 260 56.40 9.63 -6.72
CA ARG A 260 57.78 10.06 -7.00
C ARG A 260 58.69 9.92 -5.79
N GLU A 261 58.23 10.27 -4.60
CA GLU A 261 59.02 10.09 -3.37
C GLU A 261 59.39 8.61 -3.16
N PHE A 262 58.45 7.69 -3.40
CA PHE A 262 58.73 6.25 -3.32
C PHE A 262 59.64 5.74 -4.43
N GLU A 263 59.51 6.27 -5.65
CA GLU A 263 60.40 5.95 -6.77
C GLU A 263 61.85 6.39 -6.46
N GLU A 264 62.03 7.61 -5.93
CA GLU A 264 63.34 8.11 -5.48
C GLU A 264 63.93 7.28 -4.33
N GLN A 265 63.09 6.84 -3.39
CA GLN A 265 63.52 5.96 -2.29
C GLN A 265 63.92 4.57 -2.80
N LEU A 266 63.15 3.98 -3.71
CA LEU A 266 63.46 2.69 -4.33
C LEU A 266 64.78 2.76 -5.11
N ASP A 267 64.97 3.80 -5.91
CA ASP A 267 66.23 4.06 -6.61
C ASP A 267 67.40 4.20 -5.63
N GLY A 268 67.20 4.92 -4.53
CA GLY A 268 68.19 5.07 -3.47
C GLY A 268 68.58 3.73 -2.82
N ILE A 269 67.60 2.89 -2.49
CA ILE A 269 67.83 1.56 -1.90
C ILE A 269 68.51 0.64 -2.93
N GLN A 270 68.08 0.70 -4.19
CA GLN A 270 68.65 -0.12 -5.26
C GLN A 270 70.11 0.26 -5.54
N ARG A 271 70.44 1.55 -5.55
CA ARG A 271 71.84 2.01 -5.61
C ARG A 271 72.66 1.50 -4.42
N ARG A 272 72.15 1.65 -3.18
CA ARG A 272 72.83 1.13 -1.98
C ARG A 272 73.05 -0.39 -2.04
N LEU A 273 72.11 -1.15 -2.60
CA LEU A 273 72.24 -2.59 -2.78
C LEU A 273 73.35 -2.94 -3.77
N VAL A 274 73.45 -2.21 -4.88
CA VAL A 274 74.52 -2.36 -5.87
C VAL A 274 75.87 -2.03 -5.24
N ASP A 275 75.98 -0.90 -4.54
CA ASP A 275 77.20 -0.48 -3.84
C ASP A 275 77.64 -1.52 -2.80
N TYR A 276 76.70 -2.06 -2.02
CA TYR A 276 76.98 -3.12 -1.05
C TYR A 276 77.49 -4.39 -1.72
N ARG A 277 76.86 -4.83 -2.83
CA ARG A 277 77.32 -6.00 -3.61
C ARG A 277 78.71 -5.76 -4.19
N GLN A 278 78.98 -4.57 -4.69
CA GLN A 278 80.26 -4.20 -5.28
C GLN A 278 81.36 -4.14 -4.21
N SER A 279 81.08 -3.56 -3.05
CA SER A 279 81.98 -3.52 -1.90
C SER A 279 82.26 -4.93 -1.36
N SER A 280 81.24 -5.77 -1.22
CA SER A 280 81.39 -7.16 -0.81
C SER A 280 82.24 -7.96 -1.81
N LEU A 281 82.00 -7.81 -3.11
CA LEU A 281 82.83 -8.43 -4.16
C LEU A 281 84.28 -7.93 -4.12
N ALA A 282 84.51 -6.63 -3.88
CA ALA A 282 85.84 -6.07 -3.74
C ALA A 282 86.58 -6.67 -2.52
N ASN A 283 85.87 -6.82 -1.39
CA ASN A 283 86.41 -7.45 -0.18
C ASN A 283 86.75 -8.92 -0.40
N VAL A 284 85.87 -9.70 -1.05
CA VAL A 284 86.12 -11.10 -1.40
C VAL A 284 87.31 -11.22 -2.37
N ARG A 285 87.38 -10.38 -3.41
CA ARG A 285 88.52 -10.35 -4.35
C ARG A 285 89.84 -10.01 -3.64
N SER A 286 89.84 -9.01 -2.76
CA SER A 286 91.01 -8.65 -1.95
C SER A 286 91.45 -9.78 -1.03
N TYR A 287 90.50 -10.46 -0.38
CA TYR A 287 90.79 -11.62 0.45
C TYR A 287 91.38 -12.79 -0.35
N LEU A 288 90.80 -13.12 -1.51
CA LEU A 288 91.31 -14.16 -2.40
C LEU A 288 92.70 -13.81 -2.94
N ALA A 289 92.94 -12.56 -3.34
CA ALA A 289 94.25 -12.10 -3.78
C ALA A 289 95.31 -12.22 -2.66
N LYS A 290 94.96 -11.82 -1.43
CA LYS A 290 95.84 -12.01 -0.26
C LYS A 290 96.12 -13.50 0.00
N LYS A 291 95.11 -14.36 -0.09
CA LYS A 291 95.28 -15.82 0.07
C LYS A 291 96.13 -16.43 -1.04
N ALA A 292 95.98 -15.97 -2.27
CA ALA A 292 96.81 -16.38 -3.40
C ALA A 292 98.28 -15.97 -3.18
N ALA A 293 98.52 -14.72 -2.78
CA ALA A 293 99.87 -14.23 -2.47
C ALA A 293 100.52 -15.00 -1.31
N VAL A 294 99.77 -15.32 -0.25
CA VAL A 294 100.28 -16.17 0.84
C VAL A 294 100.66 -17.56 0.32
N LYS A 295 99.80 -18.18 -0.50
CA LYS A 295 100.11 -19.49 -1.10
C LYS A 295 101.32 -19.44 -2.03
N GLU A 296 101.53 -18.36 -2.76
CA GLU A 296 102.71 -18.17 -3.62
C GLU A 296 103.99 -18.10 -2.77
N VAL A 297 103.94 -17.38 -1.64
CA VAL A 297 105.04 -17.37 -0.64
C VAL A 297 105.26 -18.76 -0.03
N ASP A 298 104.19 -19.48 0.32
CA ASP A 298 104.29 -20.83 0.87
C ASP A 298 104.91 -21.81 -0.15
N LEU A 299 104.48 -21.75 -1.41
CA LEU A 299 105.02 -22.56 -2.52
C LEU A 299 106.50 -22.26 -2.77
N THR A 300 106.88 -20.97 -2.81
CA THR A 300 108.29 -20.59 -2.96
C THR A 300 109.13 -21.04 -1.77
N ALA A 301 108.61 -20.95 -0.55
CA ALA A 301 109.28 -21.49 0.63
C ALA A 301 109.42 -23.01 0.58
N GLU A 302 108.41 -23.73 0.09
CA GLU A 302 108.45 -25.19 -0.10
C GLU A 302 109.50 -25.59 -1.15
N VAL A 303 109.57 -24.88 -2.27
CA VAL A 303 110.60 -25.09 -3.30
C VAL A 303 112.01 -24.84 -2.74
N LEU A 304 112.21 -23.78 -1.95
CA LEU A 304 113.50 -23.51 -1.32
C LEU A 304 113.88 -24.55 -0.28
N ASN A 305 112.92 -25.05 0.51
CA ASN A 305 113.14 -26.13 1.46
C ASN A 305 113.50 -27.44 0.73
N LEU A 306 112.79 -27.78 -0.34
CA LEU A 306 113.10 -28.93 -1.20
C LEU A 306 114.52 -28.83 -1.77
N TRP A 307 114.90 -27.65 -2.27
CA TRP A 307 116.26 -27.43 -2.76
C TRP A 307 117.30 -27.57 -1.65
N TYR A 308 117.04 -27.00 -0.46
CA TYR A 308 117.91 -27.15 0.70
C TYR A 308 118.07 -28.62 1.10
N THR A 309 116.98 -29.41 1.14
CA THR A 309 117.04 -30.84 1.44
C THR A 309 117.86 -31.60 0.40
N VAL A 310 117.68 -31.32 -0.90
CA VAL A 310 118.47 -31.96 -1.96
C VAL A 310 119.95 -31.62 -1.84
N VAL A 311 120.30 -30.37 -1.50
CA VAL A 311 121.70 -29.97 -1.29
C VAL A 311 122.28 -30.60 -0.02
N ALA A 312 121.50 -30.72 1.05
CA ALA A 312 121.90 -31.39 2.27
C ALA A 312 122.14 -32.89 2.02
N ASP A 313 121.19 -33.57 1.38
CA ASP A 313 121.29 -34.97 0.98
C ASP A 313 122.50 -35.18 0.06
N GLN A 314 122.74 -34.28 -0.91
CA GLN A 314 123.91 -34.37 -1.78
C GLN A 314 125.22 -34.27 -0.98
N LYS A 315 125.32 -33.33 -0.02
CA LYS A 315 126.51 -33.22 0.84
C LYS A 315 126.71 -34.47 1.69
N GLU A 316 125.64 -35.06 2.21
CA GLU A 316 125.72 -36.33 2.94
C GLU A 316 126.16 -37.47 2.02
N THR A 317 125.64 -37.56 0.79
CA THR A 317 126.08 -38.56 -0.18
C THR A 317 127.53 -38.37 -0.60
N ASP A 318 128.00 -37.13 -0.77
CA ASP A 318 129.39 -36.83 -1.09
C ASP A 318 130.31 -37.16 0.10
N ALA A 319 129.88 -36.89 1.33
CA ALA A 319 130.60 -37.25 2.53
C ALA A 319 130.67 -38.78 2.72
N LEU A 320 129.58 -39.49 2.47
CA LEU A 320 129.52 -40.96 2.46
C LEU A 320 130.39 -41.53 1.35
N ALA A 321 130.37 -40.97 0.14
CA ALA A 321 131.25 -41.35 -0.95
C ALA A 321 132.72 -41.14 -0.57
N GLY A 322 133.06 -40.01 0.04
CA GLY A 322 134.40 -39.75 0.57
C GLY A 322 134.83 -40.75 1.66
N GLN A 323 133.91 -41.14 2.55
CA GLN A 323 134.17 -42.19 3.54
C GLN A 323 134.35 -43.55 2.89
N VAL A 324 133.57 -43.88 1.85
CA VAL A 324 133.72 -45.12 1.07
C VAL A 324 135.07 -45.13 0.33
N ASP A 325 135.48 -44.02 -0.26
CA ASP A 325 136.79 -43.87 -0.91
C ASP A 325 137.93 -44.00 0.11
N GLU A 326 137.82 -43.36 1.27
CA GLU A 326 138.81 -43.47 2.35
C GLU A 326 138.87 -44.91 2.90
N LEU A 327 137.72 -45.56 3.10
CA LEU A 327 137.65 -46.96 3.50
C LEU A 327 138.21 -47.88 2.43
N SER A 328 137.97 -47.63 1.15
CA SER A 328 138.52 -48.40 0.04
C SER A 328 140.05 -48.25 -0.06
N SER A 329 140.56 -47.05 0.20
CA SER A 329 142.00 -46.74 0.26
C SER A 329 142.65 -47.39 1.48
N LYS A 330 141.99 -47.34 2.65
CA LYS A 330 142.40 -48.09 3.85
C LYS A 330 142.31 -49.59 3.63
N LEU A 331 141.31 -50.10 2.90
CA LEU A 331 141.19 -51.51 2.56
C LEU A 331 142.31 -51.94 1.62
N ALA A 332 142.67 -51.11 0.64
CA ALA A 332 143.80 -51.35 -0.25
C ALA A 332 145.13 -51.32 0.51
N SER A 333 145.34 -50.36 1.43
CA SER A 333 146.55 -50.27 2.24
C SER A 333 146.63 -51.39 3.27
N THR A 334 145.51 -51.80 3.85
CA THR A 334 145.45 -52.95 4.78
C THR A 334 145.53 -54.28 4.05
N GLN A 335 145.05 -54.42 2.81
CA GLN A 335 145.34 -55.59 1.98
C GLN A 335 146.83 -55.66 1.63
N GLY A 336 147.47 -54.52 1.35
CA GLY A 336 148.93 -54.44 1.17
C GLY A 336 149.68 -54.81 2.45
N ALA A 337 149.32 -54.20 3.57
CA ALA A 337 149.92 -54.43 4.87
C ALA A 337 149.64 -55.83 5.40
N GLN A 338 148.46 -56.41 5.19
CA GLN A 338 148.15 -57.80 5.54
C GLN A 338 148.86 -58.78 4.61
N LYS A 339 149.01 -58.53 3.30
CA LYS A 339 149.88 -59.36 2.46
C LYS A 339 151.30 -59.44 3.03
N GLU A 340 151.81 -58.34 3.58
CA GLU A 340 153.16 -58.29 4.15
C GLU A 340 153.23 -58.80 5.60
N THR A 341 152.19 -58.56 6.39
CA THR A 341 152.10 -58.99 7.80
C THR A 341 151.72 -60.46 7.90
N THR A 342 150.85 -61.00 7.04
CA THR A 342 150.59 -62.44 6.91
C THR A 342 151.83 -63.18 6.43
N LYS A 343 152.67 -62.56 5.58
CA LYS A 343 154.00 -63.10 5.24
C LYS A 343 154.91 -63.18 6.48
N ARG A 344 155.00 -62.09 7.26
CA ARG A 344 155.80 -62.03 8.51
C ARG A 344 155.22 -62.87 9.66
N VAL A 345 153.90 -63.07 9.73
CA VAL A 345 153.21 -63.85 10.76
C VAL A 345 153.19 -65.33 10.40
N MET A 346 153.12 -65.71 9.11
CA MET A 346 153.42 -67.09 8.69
C MET A 346 154.87 -67.47 8.99
N GLU A 347 155.82 -66.53 8.87
CA GLU A 347 157.23 -66.76 9.25
C GLU A 347 157.46 -66.79 10.78
N ARG A 348 156.57 -66.21 11.61
CA ARG A 348 156.72 -66.18 13.09
C ARG A 348 155.83 -67.17 13.85
N MET A 349 154.75 -67.68 13.27
CA MET A 349 153.86 -68.64 13.93
C MET A 349 154.40 -70.07 14.01
N SER A 350 155.68 -70.29 13.70
CA SER A 350 156.35 -71.60 13.87
C SER A 350 157.09 -71.77 15.19
N ALA A 351 157.10 -70.80 16.12
CA ALA A 351 157.78 -71.00 17.41
C ALA A 351 157.08 -70.25 18.57
N ALA A 352 156.76 -71.02 19.62
CA ALA A 352 156.28 -70.59 20.94
C ALA A 352 154.77 -70.32 21.09
N ARG A 353 154.02 -71.42 21.20
CA ARG A 353 152.75 -71.52 21.96
C ARG A 353 153.07 -71.86 23.43
N ASP A 354 152.21 -71.40 24.34
CA ASP A 354 151.94 -71.95 25.70
C ASP A 354 152.16 -71.05 26.94
N ARG A 355 152.53 -69.76 26.83
CA ARG A 355 152.54 -68.83 28.00
C ARG A 355 151.61 -67.61 27.92
N SER A 356 150.93 -67.40 26.79
CA SER A 356 150.14 -66.18 26.50
C SER A 356 148.71 -66.19 27.06
N LEU A 357 148.17 -67.34 27.46
CA LEU A 357 146.76 -67.43 27.84
C LEU A 357 146.47 -66.83 29.23
N LEU A 358 147.40 -66.97 30.18
CA LEU A 358 147.24 -66.47 31.55
C LEU A 358 147.37 -64.94 31.67
N GLY A 359 148.09 -64.29 30.75
CA GLY A 359 148.17 -62.83 30.68
C GLY A 359 146.86 -62.18 30.22
N GLN A 360 146.14 -62.82 29.29
CA GLN A 360 144.88 -62.29 28.74
C GLN A 360 143.74 -62.28 29.77
N CYS A 361 143.67 -63.26 30.68
CA CYS A 361 142.59 -63.30 31.68
C CYS A 361 142.72 -62.19 32.74
N VAL A 362 143.93 -61.78 33.13
CA VAL A 362 144.13 -60.68 34.09
C VAL A 362 143.88 -59.32 33.44
N GLN A 363 144.16 -59.19 32.14
CA GLN A 363 143.96 -57.95 31.40
C GLN A 363 142.46 -57.62 31.18
N CYS A 364 141.60 -58.64 31.03
CA CYS A 364 140.15 -58.44 30.94
C CYS A 364 139.54 -57.91 32.25
N TRP A 365 140.04 -58.34 33.42
CA TRP A 365 139.46 -57.91 34.70
C TRP A 365 139.78 -56.43 35.01
N VAL A 366 140.96 -55.95 34.63
CA VAL A 366 141.33 -54.52 34.79
C VAL A 366 140.44 -53.62 33.94
N ALA A 367 140.09 -54.05 32.72
CA ALA A 367 139.23 -53.28 31.82
C ALA A 367 137.80 -53.10 32.37
N GLU A 368 137.26 -54.11 33.05
CA GLU A 368 135.89 -54.09 33.57
C GLU A 368 135.73 -53.12 34.76
N VAL A 369 136.80 -52.91 35.54
CA VAL A 369 136.82 -51.95 36.65
C VAL A 369 136.91 -50.49 36.16
N GLU A 370 137.59 -50.24 35.05
CA GLU A 370 137.67 -48.89 34.46
C GLU A 370 136.35 -48.44 33.82
N ASP A 371 135.61 -49.35 33.18
CA ASP A 371 134.33 -49.02 32.55
C ASP A 371 133.23 -48.70 33.57
N SER A 372 133.26 -49.34 34.75
CA SER A 372 132.33 -49.00 35.82
C SER A 372 132.52 -47.58 36.38
N LYS A 373 133.73 -46.98 36.26
CA LYS A 373 133.98 -45.57 36.64
C LYS A 373 133.47 -44.57 35.60
N LYS A 374 133.51 -44.92 34.31
CA LYS A 374 133.06 -44.01 33.23
C LYS A 374 131.54 -43.88 33.18
N GLN A 375 130.79 -44.95 33.49
CA GLN A 375 129.32 -44.91 33.48
C GLN A 375 128.74 -43.98 34.57
N GLY A 376 129.39 -43.83 35.71
CA GLY A 376 128.97 -42.88 36.76
C GLY A 376 129.01 -41.42 36.32
N MET A 377 130.04 -41.01 35.57
CA MET A 377 130.21 -39.61 35.13
C MET A 377 129.24 -39.18 34.03
N MET A 378 128.72 -40.12 33.22
CA MET A 378 127.74 -39.80 32.18
C MET A 378 126.34 -39.51 32.73
N HIS A 379 125.99 -40.09 33.88
CA HIS A 379 124.69 -39.89 34.50
C HIS A 379 124.50 -38.46 35.05
N ASP A 380 125.56 -37.86 35.59
CA ASP A 380 125.52 -36.50 36.15
C ASP A 380 125.38 -35.42 35.06
N VAL A 381 126.00 -35.61 33.89
CA VAL A 381 125.91 -34.67 32.75
C VAL A 381 124.50 -34.62 32.15
N LEU A 382 123.79 -35.75 32.12
CA LEU A 382 122.42 -35.82 31.59
C LEU A 382 121.39 -35.17 32.53
N SER A 383 121.63 -35.18 33.84
CA SER A 383 120.76 -34.52 34.82
C SER A 383 120.80 -33.00 34.70
N ASP A 384 122.00 -32.43 34.55
CA ASP A 384 122.21 -30.98 34.43
C ASP A 384 121.65 -30.39 33.12
N ALA A 385 121.72 -31.15 32.02
CA ALA A 385 121.11 -30.75 30.75
C ALA A 385 119.57 -30.72 30.83
N LYS A 386 118.98 -31.67 31.57
CA LYS A 386 117.52 -31.76 31.78
C LYS A 386 116.99 -30.61 32.63
N ALA A 387 117.75 -30.20 33.66
CA ALA A 387 117.41 -29.06 34.52
C ALA A 387 117.44 -27.71 33.77
N ARG A 388 118.41 -27.51 32.86
CA ARG A 388 118.52 -26.29 32.03
C ARG A 388 117.40 -26.15 30.99
N LEU A 389 116.90 -27.25 30.42
CA LEU A 389 115.78 -27.22 29.48
C LEU A 389 114.44 -26.88 30.19
N GLN A 390 114.27 -27.35 31.43
CA GLN A 390 113.04 -27.20 32.19
C GLN A 390 112.85 -25.76 32.74
N SER A 391 113.94 -25.04 33.02
CA SER A 391 113.88 -23.62 33.43
C SER A 391 113.60 -22.68 32.25
N PHE A 392 114.03 -23.02 31.03
CA PHE A 392 113.79 -22.21 29.83
C PHE A 392 112.33 -22.27 29.34
N LEU A 393 111.64 -23.40 29.54
CA LEU A 393 110.22 -23.58 29.16
C LEU A 393 109.22 -22.88 30.11
N LYS A 394 109.58 -22.64 31.37
CA LYS A 394 108.70 -21.98 32.35
C LYS A 394 108.68 -20.46 32.24
N GLY A 395 109.72 -19.82 31.70
CA GLY A 395 109.81 -18.35 31.66
C GLY A 395 109.05 -17.66 30.52
N LYS A 396 108.74 -18.36 29.42
CA LYS A 396 108.20 -17.73 28.19
C LYS A 396 106.72 -18.00 27.91
N SER A 397 106.07 -18.92 28.65
CA SER A 397 104.70 -19.37 28.36
C SER A 397 103.59 -18.52 29.02
N GLU A 398 103.85 -17.75 30.08
CA GLU A 398 102.77 -17.05 30.80
C GLU A 398 102.42 -15.67 30.24
N SER A 399 103.40 -14.93 29.69
CA SER A 399 103.15 -13.56 29.20
C SER A 399 102.47 -13.53 27.82
N SER A 400 102.87 -14.42 26.90
CA SER A 400 102.27 -14.51 25.57
C SER A 400 100.88 -15.17 25.57
N MET A 401 100.58 -16.03 26.54
CA MET A 401 99.30 -16.74 26.61
C MET A 401 98.16 -15.88 27.15
N LYS A 402 98.46 -14.85 27.97
CA LYS A 402 97.45 -13.93 28.51
C LYS A 402 96.92 -12.94 27.45
N VAL A 403 97.79 -12.50 26.56
CA VAL A 403 97.41 -11.65 25.40
C VAL A 403 96.68 -12.47 24.33
N LEU A 404 97.09 -13.73 24.08
CA LEU A 404 96.37 -14.64 23.19
C LEU A 404 94.99 -15.06 23.73
N LYS A 405 94.82 -15.28 25.04
CA LYS A 405 93.50 -15.60 25.63
C LYS A 405 92.52 -14.42 25.60
N MET A 406 92.99 -13.17 25.74
CA MET A 406 92.14 -11.99 25.58
C MET A 406 91.77 -11.74 24.11
N ALA A 407 92.67 -12.03 23.17
CA ALA A 407 92.41 -11.85 21.74
C ALA A 407 91.55 -12.98 21.12
N LEU A 408 91.57 -14.19 21.68
CA LEU A 408 90.81 -15.34 21.17
C LEU A 408 89.50 -15.62 21.93
N GLY A 409 89.30 -15.10 23.14
CA GLY A 409 88.10 -15.37 23.95
C GLY A 409 86.93 -14.39 23.79
N GLY A 410 87.15 -13.23 23.16
CA GLY A 410 86.16 -12.15 23.07
C GLY A 410 85.23 -12.19 21.85
N THR A 411 85.61 -12.89 20.78
CA THR A 411 84.85 -12.85 19.51
C THR A 411 83.74 -13.88 19.43
N ASP A 412 83.95 -15.13 19.85
CA ASP A 412 82.97 -16.20 19.62
C ASP A 412 81.79 -16.15 20.60
N THR A 413 82.06 -15.86 21.88
CA THR A 413 81.01 -15.77 22.91
C THR A 413 80.13 -14.52 22.73
N GLY A 414 80.72 -13.41 22.26
CA GLY A 414 79.99 -12.19 21.92
C GLY A 414 79.09 -12.37 20.70
N LEU A 415 79.60 -13.03 19.65
CA LEU A 415 78.80 -13.39 18.47
C LEU A 415 77.64 -14.32 18.82
N LEU A 416 77.88 -15.34 19.66
CA LEU A 416 76.83 -16.25 20.13
C LEU A 416 75.75 -15.51 20.93
N THR A 417 76.15 -14.59 21.82
CA THR A 417 75.19 -13.79 22.59
C THR A 417 74.36 -12.87 21.68
N GLN A 418 74.99 -12.27 20.67
CA GLN A 418 74.30 -11.42 19.69
C GLN A 418 73.38 -12.23 18.77
N ALA A 419 73.81 -13.42 18.31
CA ALA A 419 73.02 -14.32 17.49
C ALA A 419 71.80 -14.86 18.26
N LEU A 420 71.99 -15.28 19.52
CA LEU A 420 70.91 -15.71 20.39
C LEU A 420 69.97 -14.55 20.76
N GLY A 421 70.49 -13.33 20.94
CA GLY A 421 69.68 -12.12 21.14
C GLY A 421 68.82 -11.77 19.92
N CYS A 422 69.40 -11.82 18.72
CA CYS A 422 68.70 -11.61 17.46
C CYS A 422 67.63 -12.69 17.23
N TRP A 423 67.97 -13.96 17.44
CA TRP A 423 67.02 -15.07 17.35
C TRP A 423 65.87 -14.92 18.35
N LYS A 424 66.16 -14.57 19.62
CA LYS A 424 65.14 -14.30 20.63
C LYS A 424 64.22 -13.14 20.22
N SER A 425 64.76 -12.04 19.69
CA SER A 425 63.97 -10.92 19.17
C SER A 425 63.07 -11.39 18.02
N GLN A 426 63.63 -12.10 17.05
CA GLN A 426 62.90 -12.58 15.88
C GLN A 426 61.78 -13.56 16.27
N VAL A 427 62.00 -14.44 17.24
CA VAL A 427 60.95 -15.33 17.76
C VAL A 427 59.85 -14.54 18.49
N LEU A 428 60.20 -13.48 19.22
CA LEU A 428 59.20 -12.60 19.86
C LEU A 428 58.40 -11.81 18.83
N ASP A 429 59.06 -11.30 17.79
CA ASP A 429 58.40 -10.55 16.73
C ASP A 429 57.47 -11.44 15.90
N LEU A 430 57.88 -12.67 15.56
CA LEU A 430 57.02 -13.67 14.92
C LEU A 430 55.80 -14.04 15.78
N LYS A 431 55.96 -14.14 17.11
CA LYS A 431 54.82 -14.38 18.02
C LYS A 431 53.84 -13.21 18.02
N LYS A 432 54.34 -11.97 18.05
CA LYS A 432 53.49 -10.77 17.97
C LYS A 432 52.79 -10.65 16.62
N GLU A 433 53.49 -10.97 15.53
CA GLU A 433 52.94 -10.98 14.18
C GLU A 433 51.81 -12.01 14.05
N ALA A 434 52.01 -13.23 14.55
CA ALA A 434 50.97 -14.26 14.58
C ALA A 434 49.77 -13.86 15.46
N GLU A 435 49.99 -13.17 16.57
CA GLU A 435 48.91 -12.65 17.42
C GLU A 435 48.12 -11.53 16.71
N LEU A 436 48.82 -10.59 16.06
CA LEU A 436 48.22 -9.53 15.26
C LEU A 436 47.41 -10.10 14.09
N GLU A 437 47.96 -11.09 13.38
CA GLU A 437 47.25 -11.76 12.29
C GLU A 437 45.97 -12.44 12.78
N ARG A 438 46.03 -13.13 13.93
CA ARG A 438 44.85 -13.73 14.56
C ARG A 438 43.80 -12.69 14.94
N ILE A 439 44.22 -11.52 15.47
CA ILE A 439 43.31 -10.42 15.81
C ILE A 439 42.68 -9.84 14.53
N VAL A 440 43.47 -9.64 13.47
CA VAL A 440 42.97 -9.14 12.18
C VAL A 440 41.96 -10.11 11.57
N GLN A 441 42.25 -11.41 11.56
CA GLN A 441 41.32 -12.44 11.07
C GLN A 441 40.04 -12.49 11.91
N ALA A 442 40.15 -12.39 13.25
CA ALA A 442 38.98 -12.34 14.14
C ALA A 442 38.11 -11.10 13.87
N ASN A 443 38.73 -9.92 13.72
CA ASN A 443 38.03 -8.68 13.39
C ASN A 443 37.39 -8.73 12.00
N ALA A 444 38.07 -9.32 11.01
CA ALA A 444 37.52 -9.52 9.67
C ALA A 444 36.26 -10.40 9.72
N LYS A 445 36.29 -11.49 10.49
CA LYS A 445 35.12 -12.35 10.71
C LYS A 445 33.99 -11.60 11.41
N GLN A 446 34.29 -10.84 12.46
CA GLN A 446 33.26 -10.04 13.16
C GLN A 446 32.61 -8.99 12.25
N MET A 447 33.40 -8.34 11.38
CA MET A 447 32.88 -7.39 10.40
C MET A 447 32.02 -8.08 9.33
N ALA A 448 32.41 -9.29 8.89
CA ALA A 448 31.60 -10.10 7.98
C ALA A 448 30.27 -10.50 8.64
N ASP A 449 30.30 -11.05 9.87
CA ASP A 449 29.12 -11.44 10.64
C ASP A 449 28.20 -10.24 10.91
N TYR A 450 28.77 -9.06 11.18
CA TYR A 450 28.01 -7.83 11.33
C TYR A 450 27.35 -7.41 10.02
N GLY A 451 28.08 -7.49 8.91
CA GLY A 451 27.56 -7.24 7.57
C GLY A 451 26.37 -8.15 7.23
N ASP A 452 26.49 -9.44 7.49
CA ASP A 452 25.44 -10.42 7.21
C ASP A 452 24.23 -10.25 8.11
N LYS A 453 24.42 -9.95 9.41
CA LYS A 453 23.32 -9.59 10.32
C LYS A 453 22.58 -8.34 9.84
N ARG A 454 23.30 -7.31 9.40
CA ARG A 454 22.68 -6.08 8.88
C ARG A 454 21.94 -6.31 7.57
N LYS A 455 22.49 -7.12 6.66
CA LYS A 455 21.79 -7.54 5.43
C LYS A 455 20.51 -8.32 5.74
N ALA A 456 20.55 -9.25 6.70
CA ALA A 456 19.36 -10.01 7.10
C ALA A 456 18.27 -9.10 7.68
N VAL A 457 18.64 -8.15 8.55
CA VAL A 457 17.69 -7.16 9.11
C VAL A 457 17.12 -6.26 8.01
N ALA A 458 17.95 -5.79 7.08
CA ALA A 458 17.50 -4.98 5.94
C ALA A 458 16.54 -5.77 5.04
N LYS A 459 16.84 -7.04 4.75
CA LYS A 459 15.96 -7.92 3.97
C LYS A 459 14.61 -8.12 4.66
N ALA A 460 14.60 -8.42 5.97
CA ALA A 460 13.36 -8.57 6.73
C ALA A 460 12.55 -7.25 6.83
N ALA A 461 13.21 -6.09 6.78
CA ALA A 461 12.52 -4.80 6.67
C ALA A 461 11.90 -4.61 5.28
N MET A 462 12.64 -4.94 4.22
CA MET A 462 12.14 -4.88 2.84
C MET A 462 10.97 -5.84 2.59
N GLU A 463 11.04 -7.09 3.10
CA GLU A 463 9.96 -8.07 3.02
C GLU A 463 8.68 -7.54 3.68
N ARG A 464 8.79 -6.87 4.84
CA ARG A 464 7.63 -6.22 5.49
C ARG A 464 7.07 -5.07 4.66
N VAL A 465 7.93 -4.23 4.07
CA VAL A 465 7.48 -3.13 3.19
C VAL A 465 6.77 -3.68 1.95
N GLN A 466 7.32 -4.74 1.35
CA GLN A 466 6.71 -5.42 0.22
C GLN A 466 5.32 -5.98 0.60
N TYR A 467 5.21 -6.67 1.73
CA TYR A 467 3.93 -7.18 2.23
C TYR A 467 2.89 -6.05 2.38
N TYR A 468 3.24 -4.92 2.99
CA TYR A 468 2.31 -3.78 3.10
C TYR A 468 1.97 -3.15 1.76
N SER A 469 2.91 -3.12 0.81
CA SER A 469 2.65 -2.65 -0.55
C SER A 469 1.66 -3.55 -1.28
N GLU A 470 1.81 -4.87 -1.16
CA GLU A 470 0.89 -5.85 -1.75
C GLU A 470 -0.51 -5.76 -1.13
N GLN A 471 -0.60 -5.61 0.19
CA GLN A 471 -1.87 -5.38 0.89
C GLN A 471 -2.53 -4.06 0.47
N SER A 472 -1.77 -2.98 0.31
CA SER A 472 -2.30 -1.69 -0.16
C SER A 472 -2.88 -1.82 -1.57
N LEU A 473 -2.17 -2.49 -2.48
CA LEU A 473 -2.64 -2.71 -3.85
C LEU A 473 -3.92 -3.56 -3.89
N LEU A 474 -4.01 -4.58 -3.04
CA LEU A 474 -5.20 -5.40 -2.90
C LEU A 474 -6.40 -4.56 -2.42
N MET A 475 -6.19 -3.74 -1.39
CA MET A 475 -7.23 -2.86 -0.84
C MET A 475 -7.70 -1.80 -1.84
N GLU A 476 -6.78 -1.20 -2.60
CA GLU A 476 -7.11 -0.27 -3.69
C GLU A 476 -7.94 -0.95 -4.79
N THR A 477 -7.56 -2.18 -5.17
CA THR A 477 -8.30 -2.96 -6.17
C THR A 477 -9.73 -3.26 -5.71
N PHE A 478 -9.90 -3.69 -4.46
CA PHE A 478 -11.24 -3.91 -3.88
C PHE A 478 -12.05 -2.61 -3.76
N HIS A 479 -11.41 -1.50 -3.40
CA HIS A 479 -12.08 -0.20 -3.33
C HIS A 479 -12.58 0.24 -4.71
N ASN A 480 -11.74 0.11 -5.74
CA ASN A 480 -12.10 0.43 -7.11
C ASN A 480 -13.24 -0.46 -7.61
N TRP A 481 -13.18 -1.76 -7.38
CA TRP A 481 -14.27 -2.68 -7.72
C TRP A 481 -15.58 -2.32 -7.00
N ARG A 482 -15.52 -1.95 -5.71
CA ARG A 482 -16.69 -1.49 -4.96
C ARG A 482 -17.27 -0.19 -5.51
N LEU A 483 -16.43 0.74 -5.95
CA LEU A 483 -16.90 1.98 -6.59
C LEU A 483 -17.55 1.68 -7.94
N ASP A 484 -16.92 0.85 -8.76
CA ASP A 484 -17.40 0.48 -10.09
C ASP A 484 -18.77 -0.22 -10.01
N THR A 485 -18.92 -1.19 -9.11
CA THR A 485 -20.21 -1.85 -8.87
C THR A 485 -21.32 -0.87 -8.43
N ARG A 486 -21.00 0.15 -7.63
CA ARG A 486 -21.98 1.19 -7.24
C ARG A 486 -22.34 2.11 -8.40
N VAL A 487 -21.36 2.46 -9.24
CA VAL A 487 -21.59 3.25 -10.47
C VAL A 487 -22.47 2.46 -11.42
N GLU A 488 -22.17 1.19 -11.64
CA GLU A 488 -22.93 0.30 -12.52
C GLU A 488 -24.39 0.14 -12.07
N VAL A 489 -24.63 -0.09 -10.78
CA VAL A 489 -26.00 -0.13 -10.22
C VAL A 489 -26.74 1.19 -10.45
N THR A 490 -26.04 2.32 -10.33
CA THR A 490 -26.64 3.64 -10.56
C THR A 490 -26.94 3.85 -12.05
N LEU A 491 -26.02 3.48 -12.94
CA LEU A 491 -26.20 3.53 -14.38
C LEU A 491 -27.37 2.66 -14.83
N GLN A 492 -27.46 1.41 -14.36
CA GLN A 492 -28.58 0.52 -14.66
C GLN A 492 -29.92 1.12 -14.22
N LYS A 493 -29.99 1.70 -13.02
CA LYS A 493 -31.20 2.38 -12.52
C LYS A 493 -31.65 3.52 -13.44
N TYR A 494 -30.71 4.35 -13.91
CA TYR A 494 -31.03 5.44 -14.83
C TYR A 494 -31.34 4.95 -16.24
N HIS A 495 -30.67 3.89 -16.69
CA HIS A 495 -30.93 3.27 -17.99
C HIS A 495 -32.35 2.71 -18.06
N ILE A 496 -32.79 1.99 -17.03
CA ILE A 496 -34.18 1.49 -16.91
C ILE A 496 -35.18 2.67 -16.94
N ARG A 497 -34.88 3.78 -16.24
CA ARG A 497 -35.74 4.97 -16.23
C ARG A 497 -35.82 5.65 -17.61
N ILE A 498 -34.69 5.77 -18.30
CA ILE A 498 -34.62 6.35 -19.64
C ILE A 498 -35.41 5.47 -20.61
N GLU A 499 -35.24 4.16 -20.55
CA GLU A 499 -35.93 3.23 -21.43
C GLU A 499 -37.45 3.23 -21.18
N ALA A 500 -37.88 3.28 -19.92
CA ALA A 500 -39.29 3.48 -19.57
C ALA A 500 -39.86 4.79 -20.16
N LYS A 501 -39.09 5.89 -20.11
CA LYS A 501 -39.49 7.17 -20.74
C LYS A 501 -39.51 7.09 -22.26
N ARG A 502 -38.58 6.36 -22.86
CA ARG A 502 -38.54 6.10 -24.31
C ARG A 502 -39.76 5.30 -24.77
N GLN A 503 -40.15 4.27 -24.01
CA GLN A 503 -41.36 3.49 -24.25
C GLN A 503 -42.63 4.33 -24.11
N GLN A 504 -42.70 5.21 -23.09
CA GLN A 504 -43.80 6.16 -22.94
C GLN A 504 -43.92 7.08 -24.17
N LEU A 505 -42.81 7.66 -24.62
CA LEU A 505 -42.78 8.52 -25.81
C LEU A 505 -43.18 7.76 -27.08
N ALA A 506 -42.69 6.53 -27.24
CA ALA A 506 -43.09 5.66 -28.35
C ALA A 506 -44.60 5.36 -28.33
N GLY A 507 -45.18 5.13 -27.15
CA GLY A 507 -46.62 4.97 -26.97
C GLY A 507 -47.40 6.23 -27.38
N VAL A 508 -46.92 7.41 -26.98
CA VAL A 508 -47.51 8.70 -27.39
C VAL A 508 -47.43 8.89 -28.92
N HIS A 509 -46.29 8.60 -29.53
CA HIS A 509 -46.15 8.64 -31.00
C HIS A 509 -47.11 7.66 -31.70
N GLN A 510 -47.31 6.47 -31.15
CA GLN A 510 -48.25 5.49 -31.70
C GLN A 510 -49.70 5.98 -31.55
N MET A 511 -50.05 6.62 -30.44
CA MET A 511 -51.35 7.26 -30.25
C MET A 511 -51.59 8.38 -31.28
N PHE A 512 -50.60 9.24 -31.54
CA PHE A 512 -50.69 10.26 -32.58
C PHE A 512 -50.83 9.67 -33.99
N ARG A 513 -50.09 8.61 -34.32
CA ARG A 513 -50.25 7.92 -35.62
C ARG A 513 -51.64 7.31 -35.77
N THR A 514 -52.15 6.68 -34.72
CA THR A 514 -53.49 6.07 -34.71
C THR A 514 -54.57 7.14 -34.85
N PHE A 515 -54.42 8.27 -34.14
CA PHE A 515 -55.29 9.43 -34.25
C PHE A 515 -55.28 10.04 -35.66
N ALA A 516 -54.10 10.26 -36.24
CA ALA A 516 -53.97 10.73 -37.61
C ALA A 516 -54.63 9.77 -38.61
N HIS A 517 -54.44 8.47 -38.45
CA HIS A 517 -55.09 7.46 -39.29
C HIS A 517 -56.62 7.45 -39.13
N GLN A 518 -57.12 7.60 -37.90
CA GLN A 518 -58.56 7.73 -37.64
C GLN A 518 -59.14 9.00 -38.26
N LEU A 519 -58.43 10.13 -38.19
CA LEU A 519 -58.80 11.38 -38.85
C LEU A 519 -58.84 11.21 -40.36
N GLU A 520 -57.81 10.61 -40.98
CA GLU A 520 -57.81 10.36 -42.42
C GLU A 520 -58.95 9.45 -42.85
N THR A 521 -59.26 8.43 -42.03
CA THR A 521 -60.35 7.49 -42.30
C THR A 521 -61.72 8.15 -42.14
N SER A 522 -61.90 9.01 -41.13
CA SER A 522 -63.17 9.73 -40.90
C SER A 522 -63.41 10.81 -41.96
N LEU A 523 -62.37 11.54 -42.37
CA LEU A 523 -62.42 12.49 -43.48
C LEU A 523 -62.77 11.80 -44.80
N LYS A 524 -62.15 10.65 -45.13
CA LYS A 524 -62.51 9.89 -46.34
C LYS A 524 -63.96 9.41 -46.32
N LYS A 525 -64.45 8.89 -45.18
CA LYS A 525 -65.85 8.48 -45.03
C LYS A 525 -66.84 9.65 -45.16
N SER A 526 -66.47 10.85 -44.74
CA SER A 526 -67.29 12.06 -44.90
C SER A 526 -67.40 12.50 -46.36
N VAL A 527 -66.31 12.46 -47.11
CA VAL A 527 -66.26 12.93 -48.51
C VAL A 527 -66.93 11.96 -49.47
N ASP A 528 -66.86 10.65 -49.23
CA ASP A 528 -67.56 9.65 -50.06
C ASP A 528 -69.07 9.58 -49.78
N SER A 529 -69.54 10.13 -48.64
CA SER A 529 -70.97 10.12 -48.26
C SER A 529 -71.78 11.31 -48.79
N GLU A 530 -71.15 12.37 -49.30
CA GLU A 530 -71.86 13.53 -49.85
C GLU A 530 -72.22 13.41 -51.34
N ARG A 531 -71.77 12.35 -52.03
CA ARG A 531 -72.10 12.14 -53.45
C ARG A 531 -73.23 11.14 -53.72
N ALA A 532 -73.88 10.61 -52.69
CA ALA A 532 -75.04 9.73 -52.84
C ALA A 532 -76.22 10.14 -51.94
N SER A 533 -77.25 10.73 -52.57
CA SER A 533 -78.66 10.86 -52.12
C SER A 533 -78.91 11.83 -50.93
N THR A 534 -79.57 12.98 -51.06
CA THR A 534 -80.95 13.19 -51.56
C THR A 534 -81.86 11.98 -51.32
N LEU A 535 -82.34 11.81 -50.09
CA LEU A 535 -83.75 11.51 -49.76
C LEU A 535 -83.91 11.12 -48.28
N ARG A 536 -84.74 11.90 -47.59
CA ARG A 536 -85.63 11.55 -46.45
C ARG A 536 -85.38 10.19 -45.76
N ARG A 537 -84.91 10.23 -44.51
CA ARG A 537 -85.62 9.61 -43.38
C ARG A 537 -85.05 10.06 -42.05
N THR A 538 -85.92 10.65 -41.24
CA THR A 538 -85.83 10.76 -39.79
C THR A 538 -85.44 9.42 -39.18
N ARG A 539 -84.23 9.36 -38.59
CA ARG A 539 -83.85 8.27 -37.71
C ARG A 539 -83.14 8.84 -36.49
N THR A 540 -83.86 8.72 -35.39
CA THR A 540 -83.50 8.95 -33.99
C THR A 540 -82.13 8.39 -33.63
N LEU A 541 -81.34 9.24 -32.98
CA LEU A 541 -80.04 8.91 -32.37
C LEU A 541 -80.20 7.85 -31.27
N HIS A 542 -79.80 6.62 -31.57
CA HIS A 542 -79.52 5.63 -30.54
C HIS A 542 -78.12 5.90 -29.97
N LYS A 543 -78.09 6.23 -28.68
CA LYS A 543 -76.90 6.31 -27.84
C LYS A 543 -76.36 4.88 -27.65
N ALA A 544 -75.45 4.45 -28.52
CA ALA A 544 -74.70 3.22 -28.37
C ALA A 544 -73.55 3.46 -27.38
N ASP A 545 -73.76 2.92 -26.20
CA ASP A 545 -72.81 2.69 -25.13
C ASP A 545 -71.77 1.66 -25.59
N THR A 546 -70.65 2.10 -26.17
CA THR A 546 -69.34 1.40 -26.25
C THR A 546 -68.41 2.20 -27.15
N GLY A 547 -67.47 2.96 -26.59
CA GLY A 547 -66.46 3.65 -27.39
C GLY A 547 -65.86 4.91 -26.76
N THR A 548 -65.84 5.01 -25.44
CA THR A 548 -64.93 5.94 -24.79
C THR A 548 -63.51 5.38 -24.97
N VAL A 549 -62.68 6.11 -25.70
CA VAL A 549 -61.25 5.84 -25.76
C VAL A 549 -60.69 6.19 -24.38
N SER A 550 -60.72 5.22 -23.48
CA SER A 550 -60.14 5.35 -22.15
C SER A 550 -58.65 5.63 -22.31
N LEU A 551 -58.25 6.86 -21.98
CA LEU A 551 -56.85 7.22 -21.82
C LEU A 551 -56.19 6.18 -20.88
N PRO A 552 -55.01 5.63 -21.21
CA PRO A 552 -54.31 4.73 -20.31
C PRO A 552 -54.03 5.46 -19.00
N ASP A 553 -54.50 4.89 -17.90
CA ASP A 553 -54.32 5.41 -16.55
C ASP A 553 -52.82 5.57 -16.22
N ILE A 554 -52.35 6.81 -16.21
CA ILE A 554 -50.94 7.21 -16.06
C ILE A 554 -50.46 7.04 -14.61
N HIS A 555 -51.37 6.71 -13.68
CA HIS A 555 -51.07 6.54 -12.26
C HIS A 555 -51.01 5.08 -11.81
N LYS A 556 -51.15 4.10 -12.71
CA LYS A 556 -50.90 2.69 -12.36
C LYS A 556 -49.39 2.46 -12.18
N PRO A 557 -48.89 2.17 -10.96
CA PRO A 557 -47.52 1.73 -10.80
C PRO A 557 -47.37 0.40 -11.55
N GLY A 558 -46.43 0.35 -12.49
CA GLY A 558 -46.17 -0.84 -13.29
C GLY A 558 -45.97 -2.05 -12.39
N SER A 559 -46.83 -3.06 -12.59
CA SER A 559 -46.63 -4.38 -11.98
C SER A 559 -45.28 -4.91 -12.47
N PRO A 560 -44.35 -5.28 -11.56
CA PRO A 560 -43.08 -5.85 -11.96
C PRO A 560 -43.32 -7.32 -12.36
N SER A 561 -43.65 -7.54 -13.63
CA SER A 561 -43.57 -8.89 -14.21
C SER A 561 -42.11 -9.19 -14.53
N GLY A 562 -41.41 -9.76 -13.56
CA GLY A 562 -40.04 -10.23 -13.68
C GLY A 562 -39.62 -10.88 -12.39
N ASP A 563 -39.77 -12.20 -12.32
CA ASP A 563 -39.31 -13.03 -11.21
C ASP A 563 -37.85 -12.69 -10.87
N PRO A 564 -37.54 -12.32 -9.61
CA PRO A 564 -36.16 -12.26 -9.18
C PRO A 564 -35.64 -13.69 -9.11
N ILE A 565 -34.65 -14.01 -9.93
CA ILE A 565 -33.80 -15.19 -9.74
C ILE A 565 -33.21 -15.08 -8.33
N LYS A 566 -33.80 -15.81 -7.39
CA LYS A 566 -33.23 -16.06 -6.06
C LYS A 566 -32.00 -16.94 -6.23
N ALA A 567 -30.86 -16.33 -6.52
CA ALA A 567 -29.56 -16.92 -6.23
C ALA A 567 -29.23 -16.61 -4.76
N GLU A 568 -29.81 -17.40 -3.87
CA GLU A 568 -29.49 -17.41 -2.44
C GLU A 568 -28.14 -18.13 -2.26
N ALA A 569 -27.04 -17.40 -2.53
CA ALA A 569 -25.72 -17.80 -2.09
C ALA A 569 -25.54 -17.33 -0.64
N THR A 570 -26.02 -18.14 0.31
CA THR A 570 -25.64 -18.07 1.72
C THR A 570 -24.13 -18.23 1.83
N LEU A 571 -23.40 -17.13 1.95
CA LEU A 571 -22.03 -17.15 2.43
C LEU A 571 -22.05 -17.23 3.97
N PRO A 572 -21.24 -18.12 4.59
CA PRO A 572 -21.24 -18.27 6.04
C PRO A 572 -20.69 -17.01 6.69
N ARG A 573 -21.51 -16.38 7.51
CA ARG A 573 -21.11 -15.29 8.39
C ARG A 573 -20.46 -15.88 9.64
N THR A 574 -19.26 -16.44 9.51
CA THR A 574 -18.42 -16.81 10.64
C THR A 574 -16.94 -16.60 10.34
N ALA A 575 -16.27 -15.95 11.28
CA ALA A 575 -14.82 -15.86 11.49
C ALA A 575 -14.05 -14.88 10.62
N TRP A 576 -14.05 -13.60 11.02
CA TRP A 576 -12.82 -12.80 11.11
C TRP A 576 -12.96 -11.88 12.32
N GLY A 577 -12.16 -12.18 13.35
CA GLY A 577 -11.77 -11.24 14.40
C GLY A 577 -10.57 -10.42 13.96
#